data_AF-A0A7K1V282-F1
#
_entry.id   AF-A0A7K1V282-F1
#
_cell.length_a   1.000
_cell.length_b   1.000
_cell.length_c   1.000
_cell.angle_alpha   90.00
_cell.angle_beta   90.00
_cell.angle_gamma   90.00
#
_symmetry.space_group_name_H-M   'P 1'
#
loop_
_entity.id
_entity.type
_entity.pdbx_description
1 polymer ?
#
loop_
_entity_poly.entity_id
_entity_poly.type
_entity_poly.pdbx_seq_one_letter_code
_entity_poly.pdbx_strand_id
1 'polypeptide(L)'
;MNTPVPHGFRIALEPGTRQLDGYTLRGGSPARVLRLSRNGRAAWDELRTGPIASTASGILARHLTDAGLAHPRPPASHIPPTVTVIVPVRDRAQELARCLAALDGAYPAVVVDDGSHDPDAISRVAEKYSATLVRRLHCGGPAAARNSGLVSAKTDLIAFLDSDCVADPRWIERLVDHFSDPLVAAVAPRILALPSATTAGRYAATAGSLDMGPHEGRVAPGARVSFVPTAALVVRRDTLSAVGSFDERLRYGEDVDLIWRLHGAGFRIRYEPAVSVRHQEPRTWSALLTRRFHYGTSAGPLALRHPDALAPLVVAPIPAATVAAALAGYPVVAGIGLAATIARAKDTLRETNLSTEEAPEIAVRTCWRTLLGLGRYANQFAWPLLISALVRPCGATPATRTRLRTMAAALVLVEPVTAYVRDRPRLDLVRYTLGRLADDAAYGAGVWAGALRHRTTIPLRPVLARRSGRDTTTSKLHRKDPTHNE
;
A
#
# COMPACT_ATOMS: atom_id res chain seq x y z
N MET A 1 -9.07 -22.21 1.57
CA MET A 1 -10.01 -21.09 1.41
C MET A 1 -10.85 -21.38 0.18
N ASN A 2 -12.08 -21.86 0.38
CA ASN A 2 -13.00 -22.26 -0.70
C ASN A 2 -14.23 -21.34 -0.79
N THR A 3 -14.22 -20.19 -0.11
CA THR A 3 -15.38 -19.29 -0.12
C THR A 3 -15.49 -18.58 -1.47
N PRO A 4 -16.55 -18.83 -2.26
CA PRO A 4 -16.72 -18.21 -3.57
C PRO A 4 -16.91 -16.69 -3.44
N VAL A 5 -16.63 -15.96 -4.52
CA VAL A 5 -17.23 -14.64 -4.72
C VAL A 5 -18.74 -14.85 -4.91
N PRO A 6 -19.62 -14.04 -4.28
CA PRO A 6 -21.07 -14.24 -4.38
C PRO A 6 -21.61 -14.16 -5.80
N HIS A 7 -22.82 -14.71 -5.99
CA HIS A 7 -23.54 -14.65 -7.25
C HIS A 7 -23.83 -13.20 -7.65
N GLY A 8 -23.93 -12.94 -8.97
CA GLY A 8 -24.21 -11.62 -9.51
C GLY A 8 -22.99 -10.73 -9.74
N PHE A 9 -21.86 -11.01 -9.06
CA PHE A 9 -20.60 -10.32 -9.33
C PHE A 9 -20.07 -10.64 -10.72
N ARG A 10 -19.45 -9.65 -11.36
CA ARG A 10 -18.61 -9.85 -12.54
C ARG A 10 -17.14 -9.75 -12.14
N ILE A 11 -16.24 -10.12 -13.05
CA ILE A 11 -14.82 -9.85 -12.89
C ILE A 11 -14.30 -9.02 -14.08
N ALA A 12 -13.40 -8.10 -13.80
CA ALA A 12 -12.59 -7.43 -14.81
C ALA A 12 -11.16 -7.93 -14.66
N LEU A 13 -10.53 -8.39 -15.76
CA LEU A 13 -9.11 -8.74 -15.70
C LEU A 13 -8.29 -7.50 -15.39
N GLU A 14 -7.30 -7.64 -14.52
CA GLU A 14 -6.28 -6.59 -14.31
C GLU A 14 -5.61 -6.31 -15.68
N PRO A 15 -5.38 -5.04 -16.08
CA PRO A 15 -4.82 -4.72 -17.40
C PRO A 15 -3.49 -5.41 -17.72
N GLY A 16 -2.70 -5.75 -16.70
CA GLY A 16 -1.45 -6.50 -16.83
C GLY A 16 -1.61 -8.02 -16.94
N THR A 17 -2.83 -8.55 -16.80
CA THR A 17 -3.13 -9.99 -16.91
C THR A 17 -3.30 -10.37 -18.37
N ARG A 18 -2.43 -11.27 -18.84
CA ARG A 18 -2.49 -11.84 -20.18
C ARG A 18 -2.93 -13.30 -20.11
N GLN A 19 -3.84 -13.65 -20.98
CA GLN A 19 -4.13 -15.04 -21.31
C GLN A 19 -3.11 -15.51 -22.36
N LEU A 20 -2.32 -16.52 -22.03
CA LEU A 20 -1.21 -16.98 -22.86
C LEU A 20 -1.63 -18.11 -23.82
N ASP A 21 -2.58 -18.92 -23.38
CA ASP A 21 -3.25 -19.96 -24.17
C ASP A 21 -4.71 -20.10 -23.70
N GLY A 22 -5.45 -21.11 -24.15
CA GLY A 22 -6.84 -21.31 -23.75
C GLY A 22 -7.10 -21.51 -22.24
N TYR A 23 -6.06 -21.73 -21.41
CA TYR A 23 -6.23 -22.07 -19.99
C TYR A 23 -5.14 -21.53 -19.04
N THR A 24 -4.22 -20.70 -19.51
CA THR A 24 -3.10 -20.18 -18.70
C THR A 24 -3.14 -18.66 -18.64
N LEU A 25 -3.21 -18.13 -17.43
CA LEU A 25 -3.23 -16.70 -17.13
C LEU A 25 -1.91 -16.28 -16.47
N ARG A 26 -1.36 -15.15 -16.88
CA ARG A 26 -0.17 -14.56 -16.26
C ARG A 26 -0.41 -13.09 -15.96
N GLY A 27 -0.08 -12.67 -14.75
CA GLY A 27 -0.21 -11.28 -14.34
C GLY A 27 -0.25 -11.12 -12.83
N GLY A 28 -0.97 -10.11 -12.36
CA GLY A 28 -1.21 -9.86 -10.95
C GLY A 28 -0.05 -9.23 -10.18
N SER A 29 -0.30 -9.02 -8.89
CA SER A 29 0.63 -8.37 -7.98
C SER A 29 0.61 -9.07 -6.60
N PRO A 30 1.65 -9.84 -6.26
CA PRO A 30 2.85 -10.13 -7.05
C PRO A 30 2.55 -10.93 -8.32
N ALA A 31 3.46 -10.89 -9.30
CA ALA A 31 3.28 -11.57 -10.57
C ALA A 31 3.17 -13.10 -10.37
N ARG A 32 2.17 -13.71 -10.99
CA ARG A 32 1.83 -15.14 -10.90
C ARG A 32 1.49 -15.69 -12.28
N VAL A 33 1.68 -17.00 -12.41
CA VAL A 33 1.14 -17.81 -13.52
C VAL A 33 0.12 -18.77 -12.91
N LEU A 34 -1.08 -18.79 -13.48
CA LEU A 34 -2.18 -19.64 -13.04
C LEU A 34 -2.65 -20.48 -14.23
N ARG A 35 -2.60 -21.80 -14.07
CA ARG A 35 -3.09 -22.77 -15.06
C ARG A 35 -4.44 -23.31 -14.60
N LEU A 36 -5.48 -23.13 -15.43
CA LEU A 36 -6.82 -23.60 -15.15
C LEU A 36 -6.89 -25.12 -15.32
N SER A 37 -7.49 -25.79 -14.33
CA SER A 37 -7.88 -27.20 -14.44
C SER A 37 -9.00 -27.38 -15.48
N ARG A 38 -9.37 -28.62 -15.81
CA ARG A 38 -10.53 -28.88 -16.69
C ARG A 38 -11.81 -28.23 -16.16
N ASN A 39 -12.06 -28.34 -14.85
CA ASN A 39 -13.21 -27.70 -14.20
C ASN A 39 -13.06 -26.17 -14.18
N GLY A 40 -11.83 -25.67 -14.02
CA GLY A 40 -11.53 -24.23 -14.07
C GLY A 40 -11.78 -23.62 -15.46
N ARG A 41 -11.61 -24.38 -16.54
CA ARG A 41 -11.93 -23.91 -17.91
C ARG A 41 -13.43 -23.64 -18.09
N ALA A 42 -14.29 -24.58 -17.66
CA ALA A 42 -15.73 -24.37 -17.74
C ALA A 42 -16.19 -23.16 -16.90
N ALA A 43 -15.64 -23.03 -15.68
CA ALA A 43 -15.88 -21.87 -14.82
C ALA A 43 -15.38 -20.55 -15.45
N TRP A 44 -14.27 -20.58 -16.18
CA TRP A 44 -13.71 -19.42 -16.88
C TRP A 44 -14.60 -18.97 -18.04
N ASP A 45 -15.14 -19.91 -18.81
CA ASP A 45 -16.05 -19.60 -19.92
C ASP A 45 -17.35 -18.93 -19.41
N GLU A 46 -17.86 -19.35 -18.26
CA GLU A 46 -18.97 -18.68 -17.56
C GLU A 46 -18.60 -17.25 -17.14
N LEU A 47 -17.45 -17.08 -16.45
CA LEU A 47 -16.99 -15.77 -15.97
C LEU A 47 -16.75 -14.75 -17.09
N ARG A 48 -16.38 -15.23 -18.28
CA ARG A 48 -16.12 -14.38 -19.45
C ARG A 48 -17.41 -13.92 -20.12
N THR A 49 -18.48 -14.68 -20.00
CA THR A 49 -19.75 -14.45 -20.70
C THR A 49 -20.77 -13.71 -19.85
N GLY A 50 -20.68 -13.77 -18.52
CA GLY A 50 -21.67 -13.14 -17.65
C GLY A 50 -21.24 -12.98 -16.19
N PRO A 51 -22.19 -12.62 -15.31
CA PRO A 51 -21.97 -12.62 -13.87
C PRO A 51 -21.82 -14.05 -13.34
N ILE A 52 -21.20 -14.17 -12.17
CA ILE A 52 -21.07 -15.42 -11.42
C ILE A 52 -22.47 -16.00 -11.15
N ALA A 53 -22.72 -17.18 -11.68
CA ALA A 53 -23.97 -17.92 -11.52
C ALA A 53 -23.76 -19.30 -10.86
N SER A 54 -22.54 -19.81 -10.84
CA SER A 54 -22.19 -21.09 -10.22
C SER A 54 -21.17 -20.94 -9.08
N THR A 55 -21.17 -21.91 -8.16
CA THR A 55 -20.14 -21.98 -7.11
C THR A 55 -18.74 -22.14 -7.69
N ALA A 56 -18.59 -22.86 -8.81
CA ALA A 56 -17.30 -23.09 -9.45
C ALA A 56 -16.72 -21.79 -10.04
N SER A 57 -17.54 -20.99 -10.73
CA SER A 57 -17.13 -19.67 -11.23
C SER A 57 -16.84 -18.70 -10.08
N GLY A 58 -17.63 -18.74 -9.01
CA GLY A 58 -17.37 -17.96 -7.79
C GLY A 58 -16.04 -18.33 -7.11
N ILE A 59 -15.69 -19.61 -7.01
CA ILE A 59 -14.40 -20.08 -6.48
C ILE A 59 -13.25 -19.63 -7.39
N LEU A 60 -13.39 -19.79 -8.71
CA LEU A 60 -12.36 -19.34 -9.65
C LEU A 60 -12.17 -17.81 -9.57
N ALA A 61 -13.25 -17.05 -9.54
CA ALA A 61 -13.21 -15.60 -9.36
C ALA A 61 -12.50 -15.21 -8.06
N ARG A 62 -12.74 -15.94 -6.96
CA ARG A 62 -12.00 -15.74 -5.70
C ARG A 62 -10.51 -15.96 -5.91
N HIS A 63 -10.10 -17.06 -6.55
CA HIS A 63 -8.69 -17.31 -6.82
C HIS A 63 -8.04 -16.25 -7.70
N LEU A 64 -8.73 -15.77 -8.74
CA LEU A 64 -8.21 -14.73 -9.64
C LEU A 64 -8.06 -13.39 -8.92
N THR A 65 -9.07 -12.98 -8.15
CA THR A 65 -9.05 -11.72 -7.40
C THR A 65 -8.04 -11.77 -6.26
N ASP A 66 -7.93 -12.90 -5.56
CA ASP A 66 -6.92 -13.14 -4.54
C ASP A 66 -5.51 -13.21 -5.13
N ALA A 67 -5.32 -13.74 -6.34
CA ALA A 67 -4.03 -13.70 -7.03
C ALA A 67 -3.67 -12.29 -7.55
N GLY A 68 -4.61 -11.33 -7.49
CA GLY A 68 -4.47 -10.01 -8.10
C GLY A 68 -4.56 -10.03 -9.63
N LEU A 69 -5.02 -11.13 -10.23
CA LEU A 69 -5.19 -11.30 -11.67
C LEU A 69 -6.45 -10.62 -12.20
N ALA A 70 -7.43 -10.37 -11.33
CA ALA A 70 -8.70 -9.76 -11.66
C ALA A 70 -9.23 -8.87 -10.52
N HIS A 71 -10.24 -8.08 -10.85
CA HIS A 71 -10.97 -7.21 -9.94
C HIS A 71 -12.45 -7.64 -9.91
N PRO A 72 -13.04 -7.83 -8.72
CA PRO A 72 -14.47 -8.04 -8.61
C PRO A 72 -15.21 -6.75 -9.01
N ARG A 73 -16.31 -6.93 -9.71
CA ARG A 73 -17.29 -5.90 -10.04
C ARG A 73 -18.59 -6.28 -9.36
N PRO A 74 -18.94 -5.63 -8.24
CA PRO A 74 -20.18 -5.94 -7.55
C PRO A 74 -21.38 -5.58 -8.44
N PRO A 75 -22.50 -6.31 -8.29
CA PRO A 75 -23.78 -5.82 -8.82
C PRO A 75 -24.15 -4.53 -8.07
N ALA A 76 -24.93 -3.66 -8.71
CA ALA A 76 -25.46 -2.48 -8.03
C ALA A 76 -26.34 -2.92 -6.86
N SER A 77 -26.03 -2.46 -5.64
CA SER A 77 -26.92 -2.69 -4.50
C SER A 77 -28.10 -1.74 -4.56
N HIS A 78 -29.31 -2.27 -4.43
CA HIS A 78 -30.54 -1.46 -4.35
C HIS A 78 -30.81 -0.93 -2.93
N ILE A 79 -30.07 -1.39 -1.93
CA ILE A 79 -30.19 -0.95 -0.54
C ILE A 79 -28.83 -0.40 -0.09
N PRO A 80 -28.71 0.90 0.18
CA PRO A 80 -27.50 1.45 0.75
C PRO A 80 -27.35 0.92 2.19
N PRO A 81 -26.23 0.29 2.56
CA PRO A 81 -25.99 -0.11 3.94
C PRO A 81 -25.93 1.15 4.83
N THR A 82 -26.33 1.00 6.09
CA THR A 82 -26.20 2.09 7.06
C THR A 82 -24.71 2.36 7.31
N VAL A 83 -24.31 3.64 7.26
CA VAL A 83 -22.91 4.05 7.46
C VAL A 83 -22.84 5.22 8.44
N THR A 84 -21.93 5.14 9.41
CA THR A 84 -21.56 6.25 10.30
C THR A 84 -20.16 6.72 9.94
N VAL A 85 -19.98 8.03 9.78
CA VAL A 85 -18.68 8.65 9.54
C VAL A 85 -18.04 9.03 10.87
N ILE A 86 -16.82 8.57 11.14
CA ILE A 86 -16.04 8.95 12.32
C ILE A 86 -14.93 9.90 11.89
N VAL A 87 -14.94 11.10 12.45
CA VAL A 87 -14.00 12.19 12.14
C VAL A 87 -13.17 12.53 13.38
N PRO A 88 -11.95 11.98 13.54
CA PRO A 88 -11.05 12.40 14.60
C PRO A 88 -10.51 13.81 14.31
N VAL A 89 -10.44 14.64 15.33
CA VAL A 89 -9.95 16.02 15.23
C VAL A 89 -9.12 16.40 16.45
N ARG A 90 -8.08 17.21 16.25
CA ARG A 90 -7.37 17.93 17.32
C ARG A 90 -6.85 19.25 16.78
N ASP A 91 -7.20 20.36 17.43
CA ASP A 91 -6.71 21.72 17.11
C ASP A 91 -6.97 22.16 15.66
N ARG A 92 -8.06 21.71 15.04
CA ARG A 92 -8.34 21.86 13.60
C ARG A 92 -9.80 22.19 13.30
N ALA A 93 -10.35 23.17 14.02
CA ALA A 93 -11.76 23.56 13.88
C ALA A 93 -12.12 24.01 12.44
N GLN A 94 -11.21 24.70 11.75
CA GLN A 94 -11.44 25.19 10.38
C GLN A 94 -11.47 24.04 9.37
N GLU A 95 -10.50 23.13 9.46
CA GLU A 95 -10.46 21.93 8.61
C GLU A 95 -11.68 21.05 8.86
N LEU A 96 -12.04 20.83 10.13
CA LEU A 96 -13.25 20.09 10.50
C LEU A 96 -14.51 20.69 9.87
N ALA A 97 -14.66 22.02 9.95
CA ALA A 97 -15.82 22.70 9.37
C ALA A 97 -15.90 22.52 7.85
N ARG A 98 -14.75 22.48 7.16
CA ARG A 98 -14.67 22.20 5.72
C ARG A 98 -14.95 20.72 5.41
N CYS A 99 -14.47 19.80 6.24
CA CYS A 99 -14.72 18.37 6.11
C CYS A 99 -16.21 18.05 6.25
N LEU A 100 -16.85 18.53 7.32
CA LEU A 100 -18.28 18.32 7.57
C LEU A 100 -19.17 19.03 6.52
N ALA A 101 -18.78 20.23 6.07
CA ALA A 101 -19.48 20.89 4.96
C ALA A 101 -19.46 20.05 3.68
N ALA A 102 -18.34 19.38 3.38
CA ALA A 102 -18.20 18.54 2.20
C ALA A 102 -19.03 17.24 2.26
N LEU A 103 -19.37 16.78 3.47
CA LEU A 103 -20.28 15.65 3.65
C LEU A 103 -21.74 16.04 3.45
N ASP A 104 -22.08 17.33 3.53
CA ASP A 104 -23.42 17.88 3.27
C ASP A 104 -24.56 17.18 4.04
N GLY A 105 -24.28 16.68 5.25
CA GLY A 105 -25.25 15.92 6.05
C GLY A 105 -25.69 14.58 5.45
N ALA A 106 -25.04 14.09 4.38
CA ALA A 106 -25.42 12.87 3.68
C ALA A 106 -25.31 11.61 4.57
N TYR A 107 -24.50 11.66 5.63
CA TYR A 107 -24.31 10.56 6.57
C TYR A 107 -24.26 11.07 8.02
N PRO A 108 -24.74 10.29 8.99
CA PRO A 108 -24.49 10.54 10.40
C PRO A 108 -22.98 10.64 10.68
N ALA A 109 -22.55 11.72 11.30
CA ALA A 109 -21.16 11.97 11.65
C ALA A 109 -20.94 11.97 13.15
N VAL A 110 -19.87 11.30 13.58
CA VAL A 110 -19.34 11.32 14.94
C VAL A 110 -17.98 12.04 14.90
N VAL A 111 -17.94 13.24 15.43
CA VAL A 111 -16.71 14.01 15.63
C VAL A 111 -16.07 13.57 16.94
N VAL A 112 -14.80 13.19 16.90
CA VAL A 112 -14.04 12.82 18.10
C VAL A 112 -12.96 13.86 18.34
N ASP A 113 -13.18 14.72 19.34
CA ASP A 113 -12.17 15.68 19.79
C ASP A 113 -11.13 14.99 20.67
N ASP A 114 -9.91 14.83 20.15
CA ASP A 114 -8.78 14.16 20.80
C ASP A 114 -7.98 15.10 21.72
N GLY A 115 -8.69 15.88 22.55
CA GLY A 115 -8.10 16.83 23.48
C GLY A 115 -7.53 18.07 22.80
N SER A 116 -8.35 18.78 22.03
CA SER A 116 -8.03 20.11 21.50
C SER A 116 -7.84 21.14 22.62
N HIS A 117 -7.00 22.15 22.38
CA HIS A 117 -6.77 23.25 23.32
C HIS A 117 -8.00 24.17 23.43
N ASP A 118 -8.73 24.37 22.34
CA ASP A 118 -10.03 25.06 22.31
C ASP A 118 -11.14 24.05 21.94
N PRO A 119 -11.66 23.29 22.92
CA PRO A 119 -12.72 22.32 22.68
C PRO A 119 -14.06 22.97 22.31
N ASP A 120 -14.27 24.23 22.68
CA ASP A 120 -15.52 24.95 22.37
C ASP A 120 -15.59 25.32 20.89
N ALA A 121 -14.44 25.63 20.25
CA ALA A 121 -14.39 25.76 18.80
C ALA A 121 -14.80 24.48 18.07
N ILE A 122 -14.40 23.31 18.58
CA ILE A 122 -14.82 22.03 18.01
C ILE A 122 -16.32 21.79 18.24
N SER A 123 -16.84 22.11 19.42
CA SER A 123 -18.28 21.99 19.74
C SER A 123 -19.15 22.79 18.79
N ARG A 124 -18.81 24.08 18.59
CA ARG A 124 -19.56 24.96 17.69
C ARG A 124 -19.62 24.41 16.26
N VAL A 125 -18.53 23.80 15.80
CA VAL A 125 -18.49 23.18 14.46
C VAL A 125 -19.34 21.91 14.42
N ALA A 126 -19.24 21.03 15.41
CA ALA A 126 -20.04 19.80 15.47
C ALA A 126 -21.55 20.12 15.53
N GLU A 127 -21.96 21.06 16.38
CA GLU A 127 -23.34 21.55 16.52
C GLU A 127 -23.87 22.13 15.20
N LYS A 128 -23.07 22.98 14.53
CA LYS A 128 -23.45 23.58 13.24
C LYS A 128 -23.84 22.55 12.19
N TYR A 129 -23.17 21.40 12.16
CA TYR A 129 -23.42 20.33 11.19
C TYR A 129 -24.19 19.14 11.79
N SER A 130 -24.84 19.32 12.95
CA SER A 130 -25.61 18.27 13.63
C SER A 130 -24.84 16.96 13.84
N ALA A 131 -23.52 17.04 14.04
CA ALA A 131 -22.66 15.89 14.28
C ALA A 131 -22.66 15.53 15.77
N THR A 132 -22.62 14.23 16.07
CA THR A 132 -22.43 13.74 17.44
C THR A 132 -21.00 14.03 17.88
N LEU A 133 -20.81 14.70 19.01
CA LEU A 133 -19.49 15.01 19.54
C LEU A 133 -19.09 14.05 20.67
N VAL A 134 -17.93 13.43 20.54
CA VAL A 134 -17.25 12.67 21.60
C VAL A 134 -15.99 13.43 22.00
N ARG A 135 -15.89 13.86 23.26
CA ARG A 135 -14.71 14.57 23.77
C ARG A 135 -13.81 13.63 24.57
N ARG A 136 -12.52 13.63 24.26
CA ARG A 136 -11.49 12.96 25.05
C ARG A 136 -10.77 13.98 25.93
N LEU A 137 -10.54 13.64 27.20
CA LEU A 137 -9.85 14.53 28.14
C LEU A 137 -8.36 14.73 27.80
N HIS A 138 -7.74 13.72 27.19
CA HIS A 138 -6.32 13.73 26.85
C HIS A 138 -6.09 13.21 25.44
N CYS A 139 -5.13 13.82 24.73
CA CYS A 139 -4.71 13.35 23.41
C CYS A 139 -4.10 11.95 23.51
N GLY A 140 -4.74 10.99 22.83
CA GLY A 140 -4.26 9.61 22.70
C GLY A 140 -3.82 9.27 21.28
N GLY A 141 -4.08 10.16 20.32
CA GLY A 141 -3.75 9.98 18.92
C GLY A 141 -4.85 9.35 18.10
N PRO A 142 -4.60 9.19 16.80
CA PRO A 142 -5.62 8.82 15.83
C PRO A 142 -6.28 7.46 16.14
N ALA A 143 -5.50 6.46 16.58
CA ALA A 143 -6.02 5.15 16.99
C ALA A 143 -7.07 5.28 18.10
N ALA A 144 -6.72 5.96 19.20
CA ALA A 144 -7.59 6.10 20.36
C ALA A 144 -8.83 6.97 20.07
N ALA A 145 -8.67 8.00 19.24
CA ALA A 145 -9.78 8.82 18.77
C ALA A 145 -10.76 8.00 17.92
N ARG A 146 -10.27 7.22 16.95
CA ARG A 146 -11.10 6.34 16.11
C ARG A 146 -11.81 5.27 16.95
N ASN A 147 -11.12 4.66 17.92
CA ASN A 147 -11.73 3.71 18.86
C ASN A 147 -12.83 4.35 19.71
N SER A 148 -12.63 5.57 20.19
CA SER A 148 -13.66 6.29 20.97
C SER A 148 -14.91 6.58 20.13
N GLY A 149 -14.73 6.94 18.85
CA GLY A 149 -15.84 7.12 17.92
C GLY A 149 -16.57 5.82 17.59
N LEU A 150 -15.84 4.69 17.51
CA LEU A 150 -16.42 3.37 17.20
C LEU A 150 -17.44 2.93 18.25
N VAL A 151 -17.22 3.26 19.53
CA VAL A 151 -18.16 2.94 20.61
C VAL A 151 -19.55 3.56 20.39
N SER A 152 -19.59 4.75 19.79
CA SER A 152 -20.83 5.48 19.51
C SER A 152 -21.51 5.04 18.20
N ALA A 153 -20.80 4.34 17.32
CA ALA A 153 -21.30 3.98 15.99
C ALA A 153 -22.02 2.62 16.00
N LYS A 154 -23.30 2.62 15.59
CA LYS A 154 -24.17 1.43 15.62
C LYS A 154 -24.43 0.80 14.25
N THR A 155 -23.94 1.41 13.18
CA THR A 155 -24.19 1.00 11.79
C THR A 155 -23.31 -0.19 11.37
N ASP A 156 -23.72 -0.89 10.32
CA ASP A 156 -23.02 -2.08 9.82
C ASP A 156 -21.67 -1.74 9.19
N LEU A 157 -21.58 -0.57 8.55
CA LEU A 157 -20.35 -0.02 8.03
C LEU A 157 -19.95 1.24 8.80
N ILE A 158 -18.64 1.43 8.92
CA ILE A 158 -18.00 2.58 9.52
C ILE A 158 -17.12 3.23 8.46
N ALA A 159 -17.25 4.53 8.27
CA ALA A 159 -16.34 5.31 7.45
C ALA A 159 -15.40 6.14 8.33
N PHE A 160 -14.11 5.92 8.26
CA PHE A 160 -13.11 6.82 8.83
C PHE A 160 -12.79 7.91 7.82
N LEU A 161 -12.78 9.16 8.29
CA LEU A 161 -12.43 10.33 7.48
C LEU A 161 -11.66 11.32 8.35
N ASP A 162 -10.44 11.68 7.96
CA ASP A 162 -9.66 12.65 8.74
C ASP A 162 -10.27 14.07 8.63
N SER A 163 -10.12 14.89 9.67
CA SER A 163 -10.73 16.23 9.72
C SER A 163 -10.21 17.19 8.66
N ASP A 164 -9.07 16.89 8.03
CA ASP A 164 -8.46 17.66 6.95
C ASP A 164 -8.68 17.07 5.56
N CYS A 165 -9.62 16.13 5.45
CA CYS A 165 -10.16 15.65 4.18
C CYS A 165 -11.36 16.47 3.67
N VAL A 166 -11.56 16.42 2.36
CA VAL A 166 -12.70 16.96 1.62
C VAL A 166 -13.15 15.85 0.67
N ALA A 167 -14.24 15.19 1.03
CA ALA A 167 -14.82 14.09 0.26
C ALA A 167 -15.98 14.59 -0.61
N ASP A 168 -16.23 13.90 -1.72
CA ASP A 168 -17.47 14.06 -2.48
C ASP A 168 -18.64 13.49 -1.65
N PRO A 169 -19.82 14.12 -1.56
CA PRO A 169 -20.92 13.63 -0.72
C PRO A 169 -21.34 12.19 -1.00
N ARG A 170 -21.15 11.69 -2.22
CA ARG A 170 -21.51 10.33 -2.65
C ARG A 170 -20.28 9.41 -2.73
N TRP A 171 -19.19 9.72 -2.04
CA TRP A 171 -17.99 8.88 -2.05
C TRP A 171 -18.24 7.51 -1.43
N ILE A 172 -19.01 7.43 -0.33
CA ILE A 172 -19.33 6.17 0.35
C ILE A 172 -20.25 5.31 -0.51
N GLU A 173 -21.32 5.89 -1.08
CA GLU A 173 -22.23 5.22 -2.02
C GLU A 173 -21.49 4.49 -3.15
N ARG A 174 -20.39 5.06 -3.63
CA ARG A 174 -19.57 4.46 -4.70
C ARG A 174 -18.65 3.33 -4.24
N LEU A 175 -18.53 3.10 -2.92
CA LEU A 175 -17.70 2.06 -2.33
C LEU A 175 -18.51 0.92 -1.71
N VAL A 176 -19.76 1.18 -1.30
CA VAL A 176 -20.58 0.22 -0.52
C VAL A 176 -20.89 -1.07 -1.27
N ASP A 177 -21.02 -1.03 -2.60
CA ASP A 177 -21.35 -2.21 -3.41
C ASP A 177 -20.32 -3.34 -3.23
N HIS A 178 -19.05 -3.00 -2.98
CA HIS A 178 -17.99 -3.99 -2.72
C HIS A 178 -18.28 -4.83 -1.47
N PHE A 179 -19.05 -4.32 -0.50
CA PHE A 179 -19.45 -5.05 0.71
C PHE A 179 -20.56 -6.07 0.48
N SER A 180 -21.09 -6.18 -0.74
CA SER A 180 -21.93 -7.33 -1.14
C SER A 180 -21.15 -8.65 -1.08
N ASP A 181 -19.81 -8.59 -1.09
CA ASP A 181 -18.95 -9.71 -0.72
C ASP A 181 -18.73 -9.73 0.80
N PRO A 182 -19.22 -10.76 1.53
CA PRO A 182 -19.08 -10.83 2.99
C PRO A 182 -17.62 -10.93 3.45
N LEU A 183 -16.69 -11.34 2.59
CA LEU A 183 -15.27 -11.36 2.91
C LEU A 183 -14.58 -10.00 2.77
N VAL A 184 -15.21 -9.02 2.11
CA VAL A 184 -14.68 -7.66 2.05
C VAL A 184 -14.88 -6.99 3.40
N ALA A 185 -13.76 -6.72 4.06
CA ALA A 185 -13.70 -6.02 5.33
C ALA A 185 -13.54 -4.52 5.15
N ALA A 186 -12.80 -4.07 4.14
CA ALA A 186 -12.52 -2.65 3.97
C ALA A 186 -12.33 -2.25 2.51
N VAL A 187 -12.73 -1.02 2.19
CA VAL A 187 -12.61 -0.41 0.87
C VAL A 187 -12.14 1.03 1.03
N ALA A 188 -11.03 1.37 0.38
CA ALA A 188 -10.46 2.71 0.40
C ALA A 188 -10.58 3.39 -0.98
N PRO A 189 -10.96 4.68 -1.02
CA PRO A 189 -10.82 5.51 -2.20
C PRO A 189 -9.35 5.91 -2.41
N ARG A 190 -9.06 6.57 -3.54
CA ARG A 190 -7.80 7.28 -3.75
C ARG A 190 -7.75 8.58 -2.96
N ILE A 191 -6.64 8.84 -2.28
CA ILE A 191 -6.44 10.09 -1.55
C ILE A 191 -5.54 11.01 -2.37
N LEU A 192 -6.06 12.18 -2.73
CA LEU A 192 -5.35 13.18 -3.53
C LEU A 192 -5.06 14.42 -2.70
N ALA A 193 -3.92 15.08 -2.90
CA ALA A 193 -3.66 16.33 -2.18
C ALA A 193 -4.58 17.46 -2.66
N LEU A 194 -5.00 18.33 -1.74
CA LEU A 194 -5.55 19.63 -2.09
C LEU A 194 -4.49 20.48 -2.82
N PRO A 195 -4.89 21.28 -3.82
CA PRO A 195 -3.96 22.16 -4.53
C PRO A 195 -3.21 23.09 -3.57
N SER A 196 -1.91 23.27 -3.81
CA SER A 196 -1.08 24.17 -3.01
C SER A 196 -0.14 24.99 -3.89
N ALA A 197 0.05 26.26 -3.52
CA ALA A 197 0.97 27.18 -4.18
C ALA A 197 2.39 27.15 -3.60
N THR A 198 2.61 26.45 -2.48
CA THR A 198 3.95 26.29 -1.87
C THR A 198 4.76 25.22 -2.58
N THR A 199 6.09 25.33 -2.59
CA THR A 199 6.98 24.30 -3.16
C THR A 199 6.82 22.95 -2.44
N ALA A 200 6.78 22.95 -1.11
CA ALA A 200 6.55 21.74 -0.32
C ALA A 200 5.18 21.11 -0.61
N GLY A 201 4.11 21.91 -0.70
CA GLY A 201 2.78 21.40 -1.04
C GLY A 201 2.69 20.87 -2.48
N ARG A 202 3.35 21.47 -3.47
CA ARG A 202 3.43 20.92 -4.83
C ARG A 202 4.21 19.60 -4.89
N TYR A 203 5.26 19.49 -4.10
CA TYR A 203 6.00 18.24 -3.93
C TYR A 203 5.10 17.17 -3.28
N ALA A 204 4.45 17.50 -2.15
CA ALA A 204 3.54 16.60 -1.43
C ALA A 204 2.37 16.13 -2.31
N ALA A 205 1.86 16.98 -3.21
CA ALA A 205 0.80 16.61 -4.13
C ALA A 205 1.20 15.53 -5.15
N THR A 206 2.50 15.35 -5.39
CA THR A 206 3.01 14.31 -6.30
C THR A 206 3.59 13.12 -5.54
N ALA A 207 4.29 13.38 -4.43
CA ALA A 207 5.03 12.37 -3.66
C ALA A 207 4.34 11.98 -2.34
N GLY A 208 3.08 12.36 -2.13
CA GLY A 208 2.32 12.13 -0.90
C GLY A 208 2.25 10.66 -0.49
N SER A 209 2.34 10.37 0.80
CA SER A 209 2.28 9.00 1.34
C SER A 209 0.88 8.39 1.33
N LEU A 210 -0.16 9.19 1.11
CA LEU A 210 -1.55 8.72 1.17
C LEU A 210 -2.10 8.29 -0.19
N ASP A 211 -1.51 8.74 -1.30
CA ASP A 211 -1.94 8.34 -2.64
C ASP A 211 -1.35 6.97 -3.00
N MET A 212 -2.20 5.94 -3.09
CA MET A 212 -1.79 4.58 -3.47
C MET A 212 -1.75 4.37 -4.99
N GLY A 213 -1.91 5.44 -5.77
CA GLY A 213 -1.79 5.47 -7.23
C GLY A 213 -3.15 5.33 -7.94
N PRO A 214 -3.15 5.39 -9.28
CA PRO A 214 -4.38 5.41 -10.08
C PRO A 214 -4.97 4.02 -10.35
N HIS A 215 -4.29 2.94 -9.95
CA HIS A 215 -4.68 1.58 -10.29
C HIS A 215 -5.33 0.90 -9.10
N GLU A 216 -6.52 0.37 -9.33
CA GLU A 216 -7.24 -0.41 -8.33
C GLU A 216 -6.47 -1.70 -7.99
N GLY A 217 -6.85 -2.34 -6.89
CA GLY A 217 -6.24 -3.60 -6.53
C GLY A 217 -6.72 -4.19 -5.22
N ARG A 218 -6.33 -5.45 -5.00
CA ARG A 218 -6.34 -6.02 -3.63
C ARG A 218 -5.29 -5.30 -2.80
N VAL A 219 -5.60 -5.10 -1.53
CA VAL A 219 -4.66 -4.53 -0.57
C VAL A 219 -4.14 -5.66 0.31
N ALA A 220 -2.83 -5.87 0.31
CA ALA A 220 -2.18 -6.91 1.09
C ALA A 220 -0.65 -6.70 1.17
N PRO A 221 0.02 -7.17 2.24
CA PRO A 221 1.48 -7.21 2.30
C PRO A 221 2.11 -7.76 1.01
N GLY A 222 3.10 -7.05 0.49
CA GLY A 222 3.83 -7.42 -0.73
C GLY A 222 3.06 -7.28 -2.06
N ALA A 223 1.78 -6.90 -2.04
CA ALA A 223 1.05 -6.52 -3.25
C ALA A 223 1.38 -5.07 -3.68
N ARG A 224 0.93 -4.66 -4.87
CA ARG A 224 1.10 -3.29 -5.40
C ARG A 224 0.63 -2.24 -4.39
N VAL A 225 -0.53 -2.47 -3.79
CA VAL A 225 -1.07 -1.66 -2.70
C VAL A 225 -0.93 -2.48 -1.43
N SER A 226 0.04 -2.14 -0.59
CA SER A 226 0.39 -2.95 0.59
C SER A 226 -0.45 -2.63 1.81
N PHE A 227 -0.99 -1.42 1.88
CA PHE A 227 -1.92 -0.93 2.88
C PHE A 227 -2.75 0.20 2.27
N VAL A 228 -3.77 0.68 2.98
CA VAL A 228 -4.54 1.88 2.62
C VAL A 228 -4.70 2.79 3.83
N PRO A 229 -4.55 4.12 3.69
CA PRO A 229 -4.63 5.02 4.83
C PRO A 229 -6.06 5.15 5.36
N THR A 230 -6.20 5.31 6.68
CA THR A 230 -7.50 5.55 7.32
C THR A 230 -7.95 7.02 7.25
N ALA A 231 -7.22 7.85 6.51
CA ALA A 231 -7.63 9.22 6.21
C ALA A 231 -8.93 9.27 5.39
N ALA A 232 -9.21 8.22 4.62
CA ALA A 232 -10.53 7.90 4.08
C ALA A 232 -10.63 6.39 3.90
N LEU A 233 -11.50 5.71 4.65
CA LEU A 233 -11.64 4.25 4.60
C LEU A 233 -13.04 3.83 5.06
N VAL A 234 -13.73 3.00 4.28
CA VAL A 234 -14.97 2.33 4.72
C VAL A 234 -14.62 0.93 5.20
N VAL A 235 -15.15 0.52 6.34
CA VAL A 235 -14.86 -0.77 6.99
C VAL A 235 -16.14 -1.40 7.49
N ARG A 236 -16.26 -2.73 7.37
CA ARG A 236 -17.32 -3.53 7.98
C ARG A 236 -17.09 -3.60 9.49
N ARG A 237 -18.04 -3.10 10.28
CA ARG A 237 -17.89 -2.98 11.74
C ARG A 237 -17.53 -4.29 12.41
N ASP A 238 -18.20 -5.38 12.05
CA ASP A 238 -17.99 -6.69 12.70
C ASP A 238 -16.58 -7.25 12.46
N THR A 239 -15.92 -6.84 11.37
CA THR A 239 -14.53 -7.24 11.10
C THR A 239 -13.54 -6.54 12.03
N LEU A 240 -13.84 -5.31 12.47
CA LEU A 240 -13.05 -4.60 13.48
C LEU A 240 -13.15 -5.32 14.83
N SER A 241 -14.34 -5.81 15.18
CA SER A 241 -14.54 -6.60 16.40
C SER A 241 -13.79 -7.93 16.33
N ALA A 242 -13.75 -8.57 15.16
CA ALA A 242 -13.09 -9.86 14.97
C ALA A 242 -11.55 -9.81 15.08
N VAL A 243 -10.92 -8.74 14.60
CA VAL A 243 -9.44 -8.62 14.60
C VAL A 243 -8.88 -7.74 15.72
N GLY A 244 -9.77 -7.15 16.54
CA GLY A 244 -9.49 -6.01 17.38
C GLY A 244 -9.45 -4.71 16.57
N SER A 245 -9.92 -3.59 17.13
CA SER A 245 -9.92 -2.29 16.46
C SER A 245 -8.49 -1.72 16.32
N PHE A 246 -8.28 -0.41 16.42
CA PHE A 246 -6.94 0.16 16.34
C PHE A 246 -6.14 -0.12 17.62
N ASP A 247 -4.86 -0.47 17.49
CA ASP A 247 -3.96 -0.62 18.64
C ASP A 247 -3.46 0.76 19.08
N GLU A 248 -3.97 1.27 20.20
CA GLU A 248 -3.67 2.61 20.71
C GLU A 248 -2.21 2.81 21.13
N ARG A 249 -1.44 1.73 21.26
CA ARG A 249 0.00 1.80 21.54
C ARG A 249 0.80 2.25 20.30
N LEU A 250 0.22 2.15 19.10
CA LEU A 250 0.83 2.63 17.86
C LEU A 250 0.46 4.09 17.65
N ARG A 251 1.45 4.99 17.83
CA ARG A 251 1.28 6.41 17.51
C ARG A 251 1.22 6.67 16.00
N TYR A 252 1.90 5.84 15.22
CA TYR A 252 1.97 5.88 13.76
C TYR A 252 1.96 4.45 13.21
N GLY A 253 1.35 4.25 12.04
CA GLY A 253 1.24 2.94 11.39
C GLY A 253 0.12 2.06 11.95
N GLU A 254 -0.80 2.65 12.74
CA GLU A 254 -2.00 1.96 13.25
C GLU A 254 -2.93 1.50 12.11
N ASP A 255 -2.94 2.24 11.00
CA ASP A 255 -3.67 1.91 9.78
C ASP A 255 -3.03 0.71 9.07
N VAL A 256 -1.71 0.72 8.89
CA VAL A 256 -0.95 -0.40 8.32
C VAL A 256 -1.18 -1.68 9.14
N ASP A 257 -1.06 -1.57 10.47
CA ASP A 257 -1.31 -2.69 11.38
C ASP A 257 -2.72 -3.27 11.24
N LEU A 258 -3.75 -2.41 11.22
CA LEU A 258 -5.13 -2.84 11.07
C LEU A 258 -5.35 -3.55 9.74
N ILE A 259 -4.91 -2.97 8.63
CA ILE A 259 -5.09 -3.56 7.29
C ILE A 259 -4.38 -4.92 7.19
N TRP A 260 -3.18 -5.05 7.78
CA TRP A 260 -2.46 -6.31 7.79
C TRP A 260 -3.09 -7.37 8.70
N ARG A 261 -3.65 -6.97 9.86
CA ARG A 261 -4.44 -7.89 10.70
C ARG A 261 -5.72 -8.36 10.02
N LEU A 262 -6.45 -7.45 9.36
CA LEU A 262 -7.63 -7.83 8.54
C LEU A 262 -7.24 -8.82 7.43
N HIS A 263 -6.14 -8.56 6.74
CA HIS A 263 -5.62 -9.49 5.73
C HIS A 263 -5.24 -10.85 6.33
N GLY A 264 -4.50 -10.85 7.45
CA GLY A 264 -4.06 -12.05 8.16
C GLY A 264 -5.22 -12.90 8.70
N ALA A 265 -6.33 -12.26 9.07
CA ALA A 265 -7.58 -12.93 9.45
C ALA A 265 -8.36 -13.52 8.27
N GLY A 266 -7.86 -13.37 7.04
CA GLY A 266 -8.46 -13.94 5.84
C GLY A 266 -9.54 -13.07 5.21
N PHE A 267 -9.69 -11.81 5.64
CA PHE A 267 -10.56 -10.84 4.95
C PHE A 267 -9.91 -10.27 3.69
N ARG A 268 -10.71 -9.55 2.90
CA ARG A 268 -10.29 -8.83 1.70
C ARG A 268 -10.42 -7.34 1.91
N ILE A 269 -9.38 -6.63 1.46
CA ILE A 269 -9.34 -5.18 1.46
C ILE A 269 -9.16 -4.74 0.00
N ARG A 270 -9.90 -3.72 -0.39
CA ARG A 270 -9.95 -3.20 -1.75
C ARG A 270 -9.53 -1.74 -1.80
N TYR A 271 -8.82 -1.40 -2.87
CA TYR A 271 -8.51 -0.03 -3.23
C TYR A 271 -9.25 0.32 -4.52
N GLU A 272 -10.09 1.37 -4.46
CA GLU A 272 -10.99 1.82 -5.53
C GLU A 272 -10.68 3.28 -5.92
N PRO A 273 -9.72 3.51 -6.84
CA PRO A 273 -9.27 4.84 -7.20
C PRO A 273 -10.20 5.60 -8.13
N ALA A 274 -11.29 4.98 -8.62
CA ALA A 274 -12.36 5.71 -9.32
C ALA A 274 -13.11 6.66 -8.38
N VAL A 275 -13.07 6.39 -7.07
CA VAL A 275 -13.51 7.32 -6.03
C VAL A 275 -12.28 8.02 -5.47
N SER A 276 -12.37 9.33 -5.25
CA SER A 276 -11.29 10.09 -4.63
C SER A 276 -11.75 11.00 -3.52
N VAL A 277 -10.91 11.15 -2.51
CA VAL A 277 -11.05 12.09 -1.40
C VAL A 277 -9.82 13.01 -1.42
N ARG A 278 -10.04 14.31 -1.23
CA ARG A 278 -8.93 15.26 -1.18
C ARG A 278 -8.45 15.46 0.25
N HIS A 279 -7.15 15.54 0.48
CA HIS A 279 -6.54 15.69 1.80
C HIS A 279 -5.62 16.92 1.84
N GLN A 280 -5.62 17.67 2.94
CA GLN A 280 -4.72 18.81 3.12
C GLN A 280 -3.30 18.34 3.48
N GLU A 281 -2.39 18.38 2.51
CA GLU A 281 -0.98 18.07 2.76
C GLU A 281 -0.23 19.21 3.48
N PRO A 282 0.85 18.91 4.23
CA PRO A 282 1.72 19.93 4.82
C PRO A 282 2.22 20.94 3.77
N ARG A 283 2.17 22.23 4.12
CA ARG A 283 2.54 23.33 3.22
C ARG A 283 3.99 23.81 3.38
N THR A 284 4.69 23.33 4.40
CA THR A 284 6.09 23.67 4.68
C THR A 284 6.97 22.41 4.65
N TRP A 285 8.24 22.58 4.26
CA TRP A 285 9.20 21.47 4.25
C TRP A 285 9.44 20.90 5.64
N SER A 286 9.51 21.74 6.68
CA SER A 286 9.68 21.28 8.06
C SER A 286 8.55 20.36 8.51
N ALA A 287 7.29 20.76 8.28
CA ALA A 287 6.14 19.94 8.62
C ALA A 287 6.08 18.64 7.81
N LEU A 288 6.40 18.71 6.51
CA LEU A 288 6.45 17.55 5.63
C LEU A 288 7.51 16.54 6.11
N LEU A 289 8.75 16.98 6.28
CA LEU A 289 9.86 16.10 6.67
C LEU A 289 9.69 15.55 8.08
N THR A 290 9.12 16.34 9.00
CA THR A 290 8.75 15.87 10.35
C THR A 290 7.70 14.75 10.27
N ARG A 291 6.66 14.91 9.44
CA ARG A 291 5.66 13.85 9.19
C ARG A 291 6.33 12.58 8.64
N ARG A 292 7.26 12.72 7.68
CA ARG A 292 7.98 11.59 7.09
C ARG A 292 8.85 10.85 8.08
N PHE A 293 9.59 11.58 8.91
CA PHE A 293 10.36 11.01 10.01
C PHE A 293 9.47 10.19 10.94
N HIS A 294 8.36 10.77 11.39
CA HIS A 294 7.43 10.06 12.28
C HIS A 294 6.83 8.81 11.64
N TYR A 295 6.47 8.86 10.35
CA TYR A 295 6.01 7.68 9.62
C TYR A 295 7.08 6.59 9.58
N GLY A 296 8.34 6.95 9.36
CA GLY A 296 9.47 6.01 9.43
C GLY A 296 9.58 5.31 10.79
N THR A 297 9.29 6.00 11.90
CA THR A 297 9.38 5.38 13.24
C THR A 297 8.43 4.20 13.45
N SER A 298 7.34 4.11 12.67
CA SER A 298 6.38 2.98 12.72
C SER A 298 6.96 1.66 12.26
N ALA A 299 8.04 1.66 11.47
CA ALA A 299 8.57 0.45 10.87
C ALA A 299 9.10 -0.56 11.91
N GLY A 300 9.68 -0.07 13.01
CA GLY A 300 10.15 -0.89 14.14
C GLY A 300 9.06 -1.77 14.76
N PRO A 301 8.00 -1.18 15.36
CA PRO A 301 6.92 -1.95 15.95
C PRO A 301 6.12 -2.76 14.92
N LEU A 302 5.93 -2.25 13.70
CA LEU A 302 5.25 -3.00 12.63
C LEU A 302 6.01 -4.28 12.25
N ALA A 303 7.34 -4.21 12.15
CA ALA A 303 8.16 -5.38 11.84
C ALA A 303 8.16 -6.43 12.97
N LEU A 304 7.99 -6.03 14.22
CA LEU A 304 7.86 -6.99 15.33
C LEU A 304 6.50 -7.71 15.32
N ARG A 305 5.44 -6.99 14.89
CA ARG A 305 4.08 -7.53 14.84
C ARG A 305 3.82 -8.35 13.57
N HIS A 306 4.45 -7.95 12.46
CA HIS A 306 4.26 -8.52 11.14
C HIS A 306 5.62 -8.77 10.46
N PRO A 307 6.43 -9.71 10.97
CA PRO A 307 7.82 -9.89 10.54
C PRO A 307 7.99 -10.19 9.04
N ASP A 308 7.01 -10.86 8.43
CA ASP A 308 7.05 -11.23 7.01
C ASP A 308 6.40 -10.20 6.08
N ALA A 309 5.75 -9.16 6.63
CA ALA A 309 5.02 -8.17 5.84
C ALA A 309 5.87 -6.96 5.42
N LEU A 310 6.95 -6.68 6.15
CA LEU A 310 7.78 -5.51 5.96
C LEU A 310 9.12 -5.90 5.31
N ALA A 311 9.23 -5.69 3.99
CA ALA A 311 10.46 -5.88 3.23
C ALA A 311 10.93 -4.53 2.67
N PRO A 312 11.92 -3.85 3.30
CA PRO A 312 12.39 -2.54 2.86
C PRO A 312 13.02 -2.60 1.46
N LEU A 313 13.57 -3.76 1.09
CA LEU A 313 14.10 -4.07 -0.22
C LEU A 313 14.05 -5.58 -0.44
N VAL A 314 13.52 -6.03 -1.58
CA VAL A 314 13.62 -7.42 -2.02
C VAL A 314 14.68 -7.51 -3.12
N VAL A 315 15.74 -8.28 -2.87
CA VAL A 315 16.91 -8.36 -3.75
C VAL A 315 17.02 -9.76 -4.35
N ALA A 316 17.01 -9.84 -5.67
CA ALA A 316 17.44 -11.04 -6.39
C ALA A 316 18.97 -10.98 -6.59
N PRO A 317 19.76 -11.97 -6.13
CA PRO A 317 21.22 -11.88 -6.12
C PRO A 317 21.85 -11.60 -7.50
N ILE A 318 21.37 -12.28 -8.56
CA ILE A 318 21.94 -12.13 -9.90
C ILE A 318 21.63 -10.74 -10.49
N PRO A 319 20.37 -10.27 -10.56
CA PRO A 319 20.09 -8.89 -10.98
C PRO A 319 20.83 -7.83 -10.17
N ALA A 320 20.99 -8.04 -8.86
CA ALA A 320 21.73 -7.11 -8.01
C ALA A 320 23.22 -7.06 -8.36
N ALA A 321 23.85 -8.22 -8.57
CA ALA A 321 25.22 -8.31 -9.04
C ALA A 321 25.39 -7.71 -10.44
N THR A 322 24.42 -7.91 -11.35
CA THR A 322 24.39 -7.28 -12.67
C THR A 322 24.38 -5.76 -12.58
N VAL A 323 23.49 -5.20 -11.76
CA VAL A 323 23.40 -3.75 -11.55
C VAL A 323 24.67 -3.21 -10.91
N ALA A 324 25.20 -3.87 -9.88
CA ALA A 324 26.44 -3.46 -9.23
C ALA A 324 27.63 -3.45 -10.20
N ALA A 325 27.78 -4.50 -11.01
CA ALA A 325 28.83 -4.58 -12.03
C ALA A 325 28.69 -3.48 -13.10
N ALA A 326 27.47 -3.19 -13.55
CA ALA A 326 27.20 -2.13 -14.51
C ALA A 326 27.59 -0.75 -13.94
N LEU A 327 27.16 -0.45 -12.70
CA LEU A 327 27.48 0.80 -12.03
C LEU A 327 28.98 0.96 -11.71
N ALA A 328 29.67 -0.14 -11.42
CA ALA A 328 31.09 -0.14 -11.13
C ALA A 328 31.99 -0.10 -12.40
N GLY A 329 31.40 -0.07 -13.60
CA GLY A 329 32.14 0.03 -14.86
C GLY A 329 32.74 -1.29 -15.35
N TYR A 330 32.11 -2.42 -15.03
CA TYR A 330 32.49 -3.76 -15.50
C TYR A 330 31.46 -4.31 -16.51
N PRO A 331 31.45 -3.82 -17.76
CA PRO A 331 30.39 -4.14 -18.73
C PRO A 331 30.33 -5.64 -19.09
N VAL A 332 31.48 -6.32 -19.15
CA VAL A 332 31.52 -7.76 -19.43
C VAL A 332 30.84 -8.56 -18.30
N VAL A 333 31.14 -8.24 -17.04
CA VAL A 333 30.51 -8.89 -15.87
C VAL A 333 29.01 -8.60 -15.82
N ALA A 334 28.62 -7.36 -16.11
CA ALA A 334 27.20 -6.99 -16.22
C ALA A 334 26.49 -7.77 -17.33
N GLY A 335 27.13 -7.93 -18.50
CA GLY A 335 26.62 -8.73 -19.62
C GLY A 335 26.41 -10.20 -19.25
N ILE A 336 27.38 -10.82 -18.56
CA ILE A 336 27.26 -12.19 -18.05
C ILE A 336 26.10 -12.31 -17.07
N GLY A 337 25.97 -11.38 -16.12
CA GLY A 337 24.88 -11.39 -15.15
C GLY A 337 23.50 -11.18 -15.79
N LEU A 338 23.42 -10.32 -16.82
CA LEU A 338 22.19 -10.14 -17.60
C LEU A 338 21.83 -11.43 -18.33
N ALA A 339 22.79 -12.08 -19.01
CA ALA A 339 22.58 -13.37 -19.66
C ALA A 339 22.12 -14.45 -18.67
N ALA A 340 22.70 -14.50 -17.46
CA ALA A 340 22.27 -15.40 -16.39
C ALA A 340 20.83 -15.09 -15.91
N THR A 341 20.46 -13.81 -15.84
CA THR A 341 19.08 -13.40 -15.50
C THR A 341 18.10 -13.81 -16.61
N ILE A 342 18.48 -13.68 -17.87
CA ILE A 342 17.69 -14.15 -19.02
C ILE A 342 17.53 -15.67 -18.96
N ALA A 343 18.61 -16.42 -18.74
CA ALA A 343 18.57 -17.87 -18.62
C ALA A 343 17.60 -18.30 -17.51
N ARG A 344 17.67 -17.68 -16.33
CA ARG A 344 16.73 -17.96 -15.23
C ARG A 344 15.29 -17.61 -15.55
N ALA A 345 15.05 -16.50 -16.26
CA ALA A 345 13.72 -16.16 -16.74
C ALA A 345 13.21 -17.22 -17.72
N LYS A 346 14.06 -17.69 -18.65
CA LYS A 346 13.72 -18.80 -19.57
C LYS A 346 13.42 -20.09 -18.83
N ASP A 347 14.21 -20.48 -17.84
CA ASP A 347 13.98 -21.69 -17.06
C ASP A 347 12.65 -21.60 -16.31
N THR A 348 12.36 -20.46 -15.69
CA THR A 348 11.07 -20.22 -15.01
C THR A 348 9.89 -20.28 -15.99
N LEU A 349 10.05 -19.73 -17.18
CA LEU A 349 9.03 -19.78 -18.24
C LEU A 349 8.84 -21.21 -18.77
N ARG A 350 9.92 -21.99 -18.94
CA ARG A 350 9.87 -23.40 -19.35
C ARG A 350 9.19 -24.28 -18.30
N GLU A 351 9.55 -24.12 -17.02
CA GLU A 351 8.89 -24.80 -15.90
C GLU A 351 7.38 -24.52 -15.86
N THR A 352 6.95 -23.37 -16.41
CA THR A 352 5.54 -22.97 -16.49
C THR A 352 4.90 -23.18 -17.86
N ASN A 353 5.59 -23.84 -18.81
CA ASN A 353 5.18 -24.05 -20.21
C ASN A 353 4.80 -22.77 -20.97
N LEU A 354 5.50 -21.67 -20.69
CA LEU A 354 5.29 -20.37 -21.33
C LEU A 354 6.36 -20.08 -22.39
N SER A 355 6.01 -19.21 -23.35
CA SER A 355 6.97 -18.73 -24.36
C SER A 355 8.17 -18.06 -23.70
N THR A 356 9.37 -18.43 -24.15
CA THR A 356 10.64 -17.88 -23.67
C THR A 356 11.04 -16.57 -24.36
N GLU A 357 10.26 -16.10 -25.33
CA GLU A 357 10.57 -14.90 -26.13
C GLU A 357 10.57 -13.62 -25.29
N GLU A 358 9.73 -13.55 -24.26
CA GLU A 358 9.65 -12.39 -23.35
C GLU A 358 10.73 -12.41 -22.25
N ALA A 359 11.56 -13.46 -22.18
CA ALA A 359 12.58 -13.59 -21.14
C ALA A 359 13.61 -12.43 -21.10
N PRO A 360 14.11 -11.90 -22.24
CA PRO A 360 14.98 -10.72 -22.25
C PRO A 360 14.31 -9.48 -21.65
N GLU A 361 13.06 -9.22 -22.02
CA GLU A 361 12.32 -8.08 -21.49
C GLU A 361 12.09 -8.19 -19.98
N ILE A 362 11.71 -9.39 -19.51
CA ILE A 362 11.56 -9.69 -18.07
C ILE A 362 12.88 -9.45 -17.33
N ALA A 363 14.01 -9.90 -17.87
CA ALA A 363 15.32 -9.73 -17.27
C ALA A 363 15.72 -8.25 -17.17
N VAL A 364 15.59 -7.48 -18.26
CA VAL A 364 15.88 -6.04 -18.27
C VAL A 364 14.99 -5.30 -17.27
N ARG A 365 13.69 -5.58 -17.25
CA ARG A 365 12.75 -4.98 -16.29
C ARG A 365 13.10 -5.34 -14.85
N THR A 366 13.58 -6.56 -14.61
CA THR A 366 14.04 -7.01 -13.28
C THR A 366 15.29 -6.26 -12.84
N CYS A 367 16.29 -6.12 -13.71
CA CYS A 367 17.48 -5.31 -13.42
C CYS A 367 17.13 -3.84 -13.18
N TRP A 368 16.23 -3.26 -14.00
CA TRP A 368 15.76 -1.89 -13.83
C TRP A 368 15.06 -1.67 -12.47
N ARG A 369 14.12 -2.57 -12.10
CA ARG A 369 13.47 -2.53 -10.78
C ARG A 369 14.46 -2.71 -9.63
N THR A 370 15.48 -3.55 -9.83
CA THR A 370 16.55 -3.75 -8.86
C THR A 370 17.36 -2.48 -8.67
N LEU A 371 17.73 -1.79 -9.75
CA LEU A 371 18.43 -0.50 -9.70
C LEU A 371 17.61 0.57 -8.96
N LEU A 372 16.31 0.71 -9.28
CA LEU A 372 15.42 1.64 -8.59
C LEU A 372 15.29 1.32 -7.09
N GLY A 373 15.15 0.04 -6.75
CA GLY A 373 15.08 -0.43 -5.37
C GLY A 373 16.36 -0.14 -4.60
N LEU A 374 17.53 -0.42 -5.19
CA LEU A 374 18.83 -0.12 -4.60
C LEU A 374 19.02 1.39 -4.40
N GLY A 375 18.64 2.22 -5.37
CA GLY A 375 18.71 3.68 -5.26
C GLY A 375 17.86 4.21 -4.10
N ARG A 376 16.58 3.80 -4.02
CA ARG A 376 15.68 4.18 -2.91
C ARG A 376 16.22 3.70 -1.57
N TYR A 377 16.61 2.43 -1.48
CA TYR A 377 17.16 1.87 -0.25
C TYR A 377 18.41 2.62 0.20
N ALA A 378 19.29 2.98 -0.73
CA ALA A 378 20.50 3.73 -0.42
C ALA A 378 20.18 5.16 0.05
N ASN A 379 19.21 5.85 -0.58
CA ASN A 379 18.75 7.17 -0.16
C ASN A 379 18.14 7.16 1.24
N GLN A 380 17.40 6.11 1.60
CA GLN A 380 16.75 5.99 2.90
C GLN A 380 17.74 5.57 4.01
N PHE A 381 18.57 4.55 3.77
CA PHE A 381 19.32 3.89 4.84
C PHE A 381 20.83 4.09 4.78
N ALA A 382 21.38 4.47 3.62
CA ALA A 382 22.83 4.57 3.39
C ALA A 382 23.28 5.98 2.95
N TRP A 383 22.46 7.01 3.18
CA TRP A 383 22.78 8.38 2.75
C TRP A 383 24.13 8.91 3.27
N PRO A 384 24.63 8.60 4.49
CA PRO A 384 25.95 9.08 4.91
C PRO A 384 27.07 8.46 4.08
N LEU A 385 26.93 7.17 3.72
CA LEU A 385 27.87 6.46 2.87
C LEU A 385 27.83 7.03 1.45
N LEU A 386 26.65 7.33 0.91
CA LEU A 386 26.51 7.97 -0.41
C LEU A 386 27.18 9.35 -0.45
N ILE A 387 26.98 10.18 0.57
CA ILE A 387 27.63 11.50 0.67
C ILE A 387 29.16 11.33 0.74
N SER A 388 29.65 10.39 1.56
CA SER A 388 31.09 10.13 1.67
C SER A 388 31.69 9.72 0.32
N ALA A 389 31.03 8.84 -0.43
CA ALA A 389 31.46 8.38 -1.75
C ALA A 389 31.45 9.52 -2.80
N LEU A 390 30.54 10.48 -2.69
CA LEU A 390 30.48 11.65 -3.58
C LEU A 390 31.59 12.67 -3.25
N VAL A 391 31.70 13.08 -1.99
CA VAL A 391 32.58 14.19 -1.56
C VAL A 391 34.04 13.73 -1.45
N ARG A 392 34.28 12.65 -0.70
CA ARG A 392 35.61 12.11 -0.41
C ARG A 392 35.65 10.59 -0.63
N PRO A 393 35.60 10.11 -1.89
CA PRO A 393 35.71 8.69 -2.17
C PRO A 393 37.04 8.14 -1.66
N CYS A 394 36.98 7.19 -0.73
CA CYS A 394 38.14 6.41 -0.30
C CYS A 394 38.46 5.36 -1.37
N GLY A 395 39.54 5.55 -2.11
CA GLY A 395 40.00 4.60 -3.12
C GLY A 395 41.49 4.74 -3.37
N ALA A 396 42.18 3.62 -3.52
CA ALA A 396 43.64 3.58 -3.70
C ALA A 396 44.12 4.29 -4.98
N THR A 397 43.24 4.46 -5.99
CA THR A 397 43.59 5.09 -7.27
C THR A 397 42.58 6.18 -7.68
N PRO A 398 42.97 7.17 -8.51
CA PRO A 398 42.05 8.13 -9.11
C PRO A 398 40.88 7.47 -9.87
N ALA A 399 41.16 6.39 -10.61
CA ALA A 399 40.14 5.65 -11.35
C ALA A 399 39.08 5.02 -10.43
N THR A 400 39.49 4.42 -9.30
CA THR A 400 38.57 3.88 -8.30
C THR A 400 37.69 4.98 -7.70
N ARG A 401 38.27 6.15 -7.41
CA ARG A 401 37.53 7.31 -6.87
C ARG A 401 36.47 7.83 -7.82
N THR A 402 36.78 7.93 -9.12
CA THR A 402 35.81 8.35 -10.14
C THR A 402 34.66 7.34 -10.24
N ARG A 403 34.95 6.03 -10.28
CA ARG A 403 33.91 4.98 -10.34
C ARG A 403 32.97 5.02 -9.14
N LEU A 404 33.50 5.17 -7.93
CA LEU A 404 32.69 5.29 -6.71
C LEU A 404 31.76 6.49 -6.76
N ARG A 405 32.25 7.65 -7.23
CA ARG A 405 31.43 8.86 -7.42
C ARG A 405 30.32 8.64 -8.44
N THR A 406 30.63 8.06 -9.59
CA THR A 406 29.64 7.78 -10.64
C THR A 406 28.55 6.82 -10.14
N MET A 407 28.94 5.75 -9.43
CA MET A 407 28.00 4.80 -8.85
C MET A 407 27.10 5.45 -7.80
N ALA A 408 27.69 6.24 -6.88
CA ALA A 408 26.92 6.97 -5.87
C ALA A 408 25.95 7.96 -6.51
N ALA A 409 26.40 8.73 -7.51
CA ALA A 409 25.55 9.66 -8.25
C ALA A 409 24.40 8.95 -8.96
N ALA A 410 24.66 7.79 -9.58
CA ALA A 410 23.62 6.99 -10.23
C ALA A 410 22.57 6.49 -9.23
N LEU A 411 22.99 5.96 -8.07
CA LEU A 411 22.06 5.48 -7.03
C LEU A 411 21.22 6.61 -6.43
N VAL A 412 21.83 7.78 -6.21
CA VAL A 412 21.14 8.97 -5.69
C VAL A 412 20.08 9.48 -6.68
N LEU A 413 20.44 9.55 -7.96
CA LEU A 413 19.61 10.22 -8.97
C LEU A 413 18.60 9.30 -9.67
N VAL A 414 18.84 7.98 -9.74
CA VAL A 414 18.02 7.10 -10.58
C VAL A 414 16.55 7.08 -10.14
N GLU A 415 16.25 7.01 -8.84
CA GLU A 415 14.87 6.96 -8.37
C GLU A 415 14.16 8.32 -8.50
N PRO A 416 14.72 9.44 -8.01
CA PRO A 416 14.08 10.75 -8.14
C PRO A 416 13.87 11.18 -9.59
N VAL A 417 14.85 10.96 -10.48
CA VAL A 417 14.73 11.31 -11.90
C VAL A 417 13.68 10.45 -12.59
N THR A 418 13.65 9.15 -12.30
CA THR A 418 12.62 8.25 -12.85
C THR A 418 11.22 8.66 -12.38
N ALA A 419 11.07 8.99 -11.10
CA ALA A 419 9.81 9.47 -10.54
C ALA A 419 9.38 10.80 -11.17
N TYR A 420 10.31 11.74 -11.39
CA TYR A 420 10.04 13.01 -12.07
C TYR A 420 9.50 12.81 -13.50
N VAL A 421 10.14 11.93 -14.28
CA VAL A 421 9.73 11.65 -15.66
C VAL A 421 8.36 10.97 -15.71
N ARG A 422 8.08 10.07 -14.75
CA ARG A 422 6.82 9.34 -14.64
C ARG A 422 5.67 10.24 -14.20
N ASP A 423 5.86 10.99 -13.12
CA ASP A 423 4.77 11.68 -12.43
C ASP A 423 4.57 13.13 -12.91
N ARG A 424 5.56 13.70 -13.61
CA ARG A 424 5.54 15.05 -14.18
C ARG A 424 5.03 16.09 -13.16
N PRO A 425 5.73 16.23 -12.00
CA PRO A 425 5.31 17.14 -10.94
C PRO A 425 5.25 18.59 -11.43
N ARG A 426 4.45 19.42 -10.75
CA ARG A 426 4.45 20.88 -10.94
C ARG A 426 5.64 21.55 -10.25
N LEU A 427 6.83 20.98 -10.41
CA LEU A 427 8.11 21.46 -9.91
C LEU A 427 9.17 21.21 -10.98
N ASP A 428 10.26 21.97 -10.96
CA ASP A 428 11.43 21.67 -11.78
C ASP A 428 12.18 20.44 -11.26
N LEU A 429 12.98 19.81 -12.13
CA LEU A 429 13.70 18.57 -11.83
C LEU A 429 14.60 18.70 -10.60
N VAL A 430 15.26 19.84 -10.43
CA VAL A 430 16.21 20.05 -9.32
C VAL A 430 15.46 20.12 -7.99
N ARG A 431 14.43 20.97 -7.90
CA ARG A 431 13.64 21.11 -6.67
C ARG A 431 12.91 19.83 -6.30
N TYR A 432 12.38 19.11 -7.27
CA TYR A 432 11.75 17.81 -7.02
C TYR A 432 12.76 16.79 -6.50
N THR A 433 13.94 16.69 -7.14
CA THR A 433 14.99 15.75 -6.74
C THR A 433 15.48 16.03 -5.32
N LEU A 434 15.78 17.30 -5.00
CA LEU A 434 16.19 17.68 -3.63
C LEU A 434 15.09 17.37 -2.60
N GLY A 435 13.83 17.65 -2.95
CA GLY A 435 12.68 17.31 -2.11
C GLY A 435 12.57 15.80 -1.86
N ARG A 436 12.75 14.98 -2.90
CA ARG A 436 12.70 13.52 -2.83
C ARG A 436 13.81 12.95 -1.96
N LEU A 437 15.04 13.45 -2.12
CA LEU A 437 16.17 13.03 -1.30
C LEU A 437 15.98 13.40 0.18
N ALA A 438 15.47 14.61 0.46
CA ALA A 438 15.16 15.03 1.82
C ALA A 438 14.06 14.17 2.46
N ASP A 439 13.01 13.84 1.69
CA ASP A 439 11.90 12.97 2.11
C ASP A 439 12.40 11.55 2.44
N ASP A 440 13.16 10.92 1.53
CA ASP A 440 13.76 9.60 1.75
C ASP A 440 14.68 9.60 2.97
N ALA A 441 15.54 10.61 3.14
CA ALA A 441 16.43 10.73 4.29
C ALA A 441 15.66 10.91 5.60
N ALA A 442 14.60 11.73 5.61
CA ALA A 442 13.76 11.95 6.79
C ALA A 442 13.02 10.65 7.18
N TYR A 443 12.39 9.98 6.22
CA TYR A 443 11.74 8.69 6.45
C TYR A 443 12.74 7.65 6.96
N GLY A 444 13.90 7.50 6.30
CA GLY A 444 14.94 6.57 6.68
C GLY A 444 15.52 6.82 8.08
N ALA A 445 15.75 8.08 8.45
CA ALA A 445 16.13 8.46 9.82
C ALA A 445 15.06 8.05 10.85
N GLY A 446 13.78 8.19 10.48
CA GLY A 446 12.65 7.68 11.26
C GLY A 446 12.71 6.16 11.46
N VAL A 447 12.96 5.41 10.39
CA VAL A 447 13.10 3.95 10.45
C VAL A 447 14.23 3.53 11.37
N TRP A 448 15.41 4.18 11.26
CA TRP A 448 16.53 3.95 12.18
C TRP A 448 16.15 4.21 13.63
N ALA A 449 15.48 5.33 13.92
CA ALA A 449 15.03 5.67 15.26
C ALA A 449 14.00 4.65 15.81
N GLY A 450 13.05 4.21 14.99
CA GLY A 450 12.08 3.17 15.34
C GLY A 450 12.73 1.82 15.60
N ALA A 451 13.65 1.40 14.71
CA ALA A 451 14.44 0.19 14.84
C ALA A 451 15.25 0.15 16.14
N LEU A 452 15.94 1.26 16.47
CA LEU A 452 16.72 1.40 17.70
C LEU A 452 15.82 1.36 18.94
N ARG A 453 14.72 2.12 18.96
CA ARG A 453 13.78 2.17 20.09
C ARG A 453 13.19 0.78 20.41
N HIS A 454 12.92 -0.01 19.38
CA HIS A 454 12.34 -1.35 19.51
C HIS A 454 13.40 -2.47 19.46
N ARG A 455 14.70 -2.14 19.47
CA ARG A 455 15.83 -3.08 19.46
C ARG A 455 15.72 -4.16 18.37
N THR A 456 15.32 -3.74 17.16
CA THR A 456 15.13 -4.64 16.02
C THR A 456 15.89 -4.13 14.80
N THR A 457 16.42 -5.04 14.00
CA THR A 457 17.04 -4.71 12.70
C THR A 457 16.19 -5.13 11.52
N ILE A 458 15.03 -5.76 11.74
CA ILE A 458 14.17 -6.28 10.67
C ILE A 458 13.84 -5.19 9.62
N PRO A 459 13.45 -3.94 10.00
CA PRO A 459 13.13 -2.89 9.03
C PRO A 459 14.31 -2.41 8.19
N LEU A 460 15.53 -2.76 8.56
CA LEU A 460 16.77 -2.33 7.93
C LEU A 460 17.40 -3.42 7.08
N ARG A 461 16.87 -4.66 7.10
CA ARG A 461 17.49 -5.80 6.42
C ARG A 461 16.82 -6.02 5.07
N PRO A 462 17.58 -5.99 3.96
CA PRO A 462 17.08 -6.47 2.67
C PRO A 462 16.70 -7.94 2.77
N VAL A 463 15.61 -8.31 2.08
CA VAL A 463 15.16 -9.70 1.96
C VAL A 463 15.69 -10.26 0.64
N LEU A 464 16.37 -11.40 0.70
CA LEU A 464 16.80 -12.10 -0.51
C LEU A 464 15.60 -12.83 -1.13
N ALA A 465 15.33 -12.56 -2.41
CA ALA A 465 14.36 -13.31 -3.17
C ALA A 465 14.81 -14.77 -3.29
N ARG A 466 14.22 -15.67 -2.50
CA ARG A 466 14.37 -17.12 -2.69
C ARG A 466 13.51 -17.58 -3.87
N ARG A 467 13.91 -18.68 -4.50
CA ARG A 467 13.25 -19.27 -5.69
C ARG A 467 11.74 -19.36 -5.42
N SER A 468 10.92 -18.70 -6.24
CA SER A 468 9.47 -18.81 -6.19
C SER A 468 9.05 -20.20 -6.69
N GLY A 469 9.11 -21.17 -5.79
CA GLY A 469 8.72 -22.54 -6.08
C GLY A 469 8.77 -23.33 -4.79
N ARG A 470 7.59 -23.56 -4.19
CA ARG A 470 7.36 -24.21 -2.88
C ARG A 470 7.58 -23.31 -1.67
N ASP A 471 6.66 -22.37 -1.45
CA ASP A 471 5.96 -22.22 -0.16
C ASP A 471 5.12 -20.94 -0.19
N THR A 472 3.80 -21.13 -0.15
CA THR A 472 2.76 -20.30 0.50
C THR A 472 1.39 -20.70 -0.04
N THR A 473 1.01 -21.95 0.20
CA THR A 473 -0.39 -22.41 0.42
C THR A 473 -0.36 -23.83 0.97
N THR A 474 0.31 -23.99 2.11
CA THR A 474 0.00 -25.04 3.09
C THR A 474 0.24 -24.41 4.45
N SER A 475 -0.70 -23.57 4.87
CA SER A 475 -0.90 -23.36 6.30
C SER A 475 -1.13 -24.76 6.88
N LYS A 476 -0.17 -25.25 7.65
CA LYS A 476 -0.35 -26.36 8.58
C LYS A 476 -1.37 -25.88 9.62
N LEU A 477 -2.65 -25.95 9.27
CA LEU A 477 -3.73 -25.96 10.24
C LEU A 477 -3.54 -27.21 11.08
N HIS A 478 -3.18 -27.00 12.34
CA HIS A 478 -3.27 -28.00 13.38
C HIS A 478 -4.68 -28.58 13.36
N ARG A 479 -4.78 -29.82 12.90
CA ARG A 479 -5.95 -30.68 13.03
C ARG A 479 -6.06 -30.98 14.53
N LYS A 480 -6.89 -30.22 15.26
CA LYS A 480 -7.48 -30.76 16.48
C LYS A 480 -8.53 -31.76 16.00
N ASP A 481 -8.22 -33.04 16.16
CA ASP A 481 -9.22 -34.09 16.01
C ASP A 481 -10.38 -33.85 16.99
N PRO A 482 -11.63 -34.02 16.55
CA PRO A 482 -12.74 -34.30 17.43
C PRO A 482 -12.82 -35.82 17.60
N THR A 483 -12.66 -36.36 18.82
CA THR A 483 -13.34 -37.58 19.29
C THR A 483 -12.97 -37.95 20.74
N HIS A 484 -14.03 -38.02 21.55
CA HIS A 484 -14.33 -38.92 22.67
C HIS A 484 -13.70 -38.80 24.08
N ASN A 485 -14.65 -38.54 25.00
CA ASN A 485 -14.94 -39.16 26.31
C ASN A 485 -13.83 -39.19 27.37
N GLU A 486 -14.04 -38.47 28.48
CA GLU A 486 -14.92 -38.87 29.60
C GLU A 486 -15.50 -37.63 30.30
#